data_AF-A0A2V5PAQ5-F1
#
_entry.id   AF-A0A2V5PAQ5-F1
#
_cell.length_a   1.000
_cell.length_b   1.000
_cell.length_c   1.000
_cell.angle_alpha   90.00
_cell.angle_beta   90.00
_cell.angle_gamma   90.00
#
_symmetry.space_group_name_H-M   'P 1'
#
loop_
_entity.id
_entity.type
_entity.pdbx_description
1 polymer ?
#
loop_
_entity_poly.entity_id
_entity_poly.type
_entity_poly.pdbx_seq_one_letter_code
_entity_poly.pdbx_strand_id
1 'polypeptide(L)'
;KGIKAKDVNVCAPGFHVFSKFVKLPPVDAGKVTQIIQYEAQQNVPFPLEEVVWDYQILGSAPGGELEVLLVAIKADIVEGLFRVTETAGL
;
A
#
# COMPACT_ATOMS: atom_id res chain seq x y z
N LYS A 1 18.74 32.30 -3.25
CA LYS A 1 17.78 31.77 -2.25
C LYS A 1 17.59 30.29 -2.56
N GLY A 2 17.80 29.40 -1.59
CA GLY A 2 17.65 27.95 -1.76
C GLY A 2 16.61 27.38 -0.79
N ILE A 3 16.07 26.20 -1.13
CA ILE A 3 15.19 25.43 -0.27
C ILE A 3 16.07 24.73 0.79
N LYS A 4 15.67 24.80 2.07
CA LYS A 4 16.42 24.21 3.20
C LYS A 4 15.79 22.93 3.76
N ALA A 5 14.57 22.60 3.33
CA ALA A 5 13.88 21.38 3.76
C ALA A 5 14.63 20.15 3.23
N LYS A 6 14.70 19.11 4.06
CA LYS A 6 15.30 17.81 3.72
C LYS A 6 14.24 16.71 3.66
N ASP A 7 13.23 16.81 4.53
CA ASP A 7 12.07 15.93 4.47
C ASP A 7 11.28 16.14 3.18
N VAL A 8 11.14 15.06 2.40
CA VAL A 8 10.48 15.05 1.11
C VAL A 8 9.51 13.89 1.01
N ASN A 9 8.39 14.12 0.31
CA ASN A 9 7.48 13.07 -0.09
C ASN A 9 7.75 12.74 -1.57
N VAL A 10 8.03 11.48 -1.86
CA VAL A 10 8.20 10.97 -3.22
C VAL A 10 7.07 10.02 -3.57
N CYS A 11 6.64 10.05 -4.83
CA CYS A 11 5.58 9.19 -5.33
C CYS A 11 6.13 8.27 -6.41
N ALA A 12 5.83 6.98 -6.30
CA ALA A 12 6.10 6.03 -7.37
C ALA A 12 5.15 6.26 -8.56
N PRO A 13 5.60 5.96 -9.79
CA PRO A 13 4.71 5.97 -10.95
C PRO A 13 3.59 4.93 -10.79
N GLY A 14 2.34 5.33 -11.03
CA GLY A 14 1.18 4.46 -10.79
C GLY A 14 1.18 3.13 -11.54
N PHE A 15 1.85 3.04 -12.70
CA PHE A 15 1.95 1.79 -13.47
C PHE A 15 2.86 0.73 -12.81
N HIS A 16 3.67 1.11 -11.81
CA HIS A 16 4.39 0.16 -10.96
C HIS A 16 3.57 -0.30 -9.75
N VAL A 17 2.44 0.34 -9.47
CA VAL A 17 1.60 0.07 -8.31
C VAL A 17 0.43 -0.81 -8.71
N PHE A 18 0.37 -2.00 -8.14
CA PHE A 18 -0.82 -2.83 -8.17
C PHE A 18 -1.88 -2.22 -7.25
N SER A 19 -3.11 -2.04 -7.74
CA SER A 19 -4.23 -1.50 -6.98
C SER A 19 -5.47 -2.37 -7.20
N LYS A 20 -6.13 -2.80 -6.12
CA LYS A 20 -7.34 -3.61 -6.22
C LYS A 20 -8.33 -3.31 -5.10
N PHE A 21 -9.60 -3.15 -5.46
CA PHE A 21 -10.69 -3.07 -4.50
C PHE A 21 -11.11 -4.49 -4.09
N VAL A 22 -11.16 -4.73 -2.79
CA VAL A 22 -11.58 -5.99 -2.19
C VAL A 22 -12.73 -5.71 -1.23
N LYS A 23 -13.72 -6.62 -1.24
CA LYS A 23 -14.84 -6.59 -0.30
C LYS A 23 -14.60 -7.61 0.79
N LEU A 24 -14.53 -7.16 2.02
CA LEU A 24 -14.42 -8.04 3.17
C LEU A 24 -15.80 -8.37 3.71
N PRO A 25 -16.04 -9.62 4.14
CA PRO A 25 -17.26 -9.98 4.84
C PRO A 25 -17.40 -9.17 6.15
N PRO A 26 -18.59 -9.12 6.76
CA PRO A 26 -18.78 -8.51 8.06
C PRO A 26 -17.91 -9.20 9.11
N VAL A 27 -16.99 -8.45 9.71
CA VAL A 27 -15.96 -9.00 10.61
C VAL A 27 -15.80 -8.11 11.83
N ASP A 28 -15.50 -8.73 12.97
CA ASP A 28 -15.18 -7.99 14.19
C ASP A 28 -13.93 -7.13 13.98
N ALA A 29 -13.93 -5.92 14.53
CA ALA A 29 -12.83 -4.96 14.39
C ALA A 29 -11.46 -5.55 14.76
N GLY A 30 -11.40 -6.45 15.74
CA GLY A 30 -10.17 -7.12 16.16
C GLY A 30 -9.60 -8.14 15.17
N LYS A 31 -10.38 -8.58 14.17
CA LYS A 31 -9.97 -9.57 13.15
C LYS A 31 -9.78 -8.97 11.76
N VAL A 32 -10.17 -7.72 11.55
CA VAL A 32 -10.09 -7.03 10.25
C VAL A 32 -8.68 -7.15 9.65
N THR A 33 -7.63 -6.81 10.40
CA THR A 33 -6.25 -6.84 9.89
C THR A 33 -5.79 -8.22 9.43
N GLN A 34 -6.17 -9.28 10.14
CA GLN A 34 -5.81 -10.65 9.75
C GLN A 34 -6.47 -11.06 8.44
N ILE A 35 -7.73 -10.66 8.24
CA ILE A 35 -8.48 -10.96 7.03
C ILE A 35 -7.96 -10.12 5.86
N ILE A 36 -7.63 -8.85 6.08
CA ILE A 36 -6.99 -8.01 5.06
C ILE A 36 -5.65 -8.62 4.62
N GLN A 37 -4.85 -9.13 5.56
CA GLN A 37 -3.58 -9.79 5.23
C GLN A 37 -3.81 -11.05 4.40
N TYR A 38 -4.82 -11.86 4.74
CA TYR A 38 -5.20 -13.03 3.94
C TYR A 38 -5.66 -12.63 2.53
N GLU A 39 -6.53 -11.63 2.42
CA GLU A 39 -6.98 -11.08 1.14
C GLU A 39 -5.80 -10.55 0.33
N ALA A 40 -4.84 -9.85 0.95
CA ALA A 40 -3.64 -9.37 0.28
C ALA A 40 -2.82 -10.52 -0.31
N GLN A 41 -2.61 -11.62 0.42
CA GLN A 41 -1.91 -12.79 -0.09
C GLN A 41 -2.61 -13.44 -1.30
N GLN A 42 -3.94 -13.44 -1.32
CA GLN A 42 -4.71 -14.04 -2.42
C GLN A 42 -4.82 -13.12 -3.64
N ASN A 43 -4.78 -11.81 -3.44
CA ASN A 43 -5.08 -10.82 -4.48
C ASN A 43 -3.82 -10.18 -5.10
N VAL A 44 -2.74 -10.04 -4.34
CA VAL A 44 -1.49 -9.46 -4.85
C VAL A 44 -0.79 -10.50 -5.73
N PRO A 45 -0.40 -10.16 -6.97
CA PRO A 45 0.16 -11.13 -7.92
C PRO A 45 1.64 -11.48 -7.67
N PHE A 46 2.18 -11.10 -6.51
CA PHE A 46 3.56 -11.30 -6.11
C PHE A 46 3.61 -11.78 -4.65
N PRO A 47 4.70 -12.46 -4.22
CA PRO A 47 4.90 -12.78 -2.81
C PRO A 47 4.88 -11.49 -1.97
N LEU A 48 4.13 -11.50 -0.86
CA LEU A 48 4.06 -10.32 0.03
C LEU A 48 5.43 -9.94 0.64
N GLU A 49 6.39 -10.86 0.65
CA GLU A 49 7.77 -10.62 1.08
C GLU A 49 8.62 -9.83 0.07
N GLU A 50 8.20 -9.79 -1.21
CA GLU A 50 8.91 -9.09 -2.29
C GLU A 50 8.31 -7.70 -2.58
N VAL A 51 7.24 -7.33 -1.88
CA VAL A 51 6.51 -6.08 -2.12
C VAL A 51 6.33 -5.29 -0.83
N VAL A 52 6.34 -3.97 -0.96
CA VAL A 52 5.73 -3.09 0.02
C VAL A 52 4.26 -2.98 -0.34
N TRP A 53 3.38 -3.23 0.62
CA TRP A 53 1.95 -3.17 0.41
C TRP A 53 1.27 -2.45 1.58
N ASP A 54 0.13 -1.86 1.29
CA ASP A 54 -0.70 -1.17 2.28
C ASP A 54 -2.17 -1.29 1.88
N TYR A 55 -3.05 -0.82 2.75
CA TYR A 55 -4.48 -0.84 2.52
C TYR A 55 -5.18 0.39 3.07
N GLN A 56 -6.30 0.74 2.46
CA GLN A 56 -7.19 1.79 2.95
C GLN A 56 -8.63 1.28 2.99
N ILE A 57 -9.26 1.36 4.15
CA ILE A 57 -10.71 1.12 4.29
C ILE A 57 -11.43 2.34 3.73
N LEU A 58 -12.26 2.14 2.70
CA LEU A 58 -13.00 3.21 2.02
C LEU A 58 -14.37 3.45 2.66
N GLY A 59 -14.93 2.44 3.31
CA GLY A 59 -16.19 2.53 4.02
C GLY A 59 -16.81 1.17 4.29
N SER A 60 -18.01 1.21 4.86
CA SER A 60 -18.84 0.04 5.14
C SER A 60 -20.13 0.10 4.31
N ALA A 61 -20.48 -0.99 3.64
CA ALA A 61 -21.78 -1.13 3.00
C ALA A 61 -22.89 -1.34 4.06
N PRO A 62 -24.17 -1.08 3.72
CA PRO A 62 -25.30 -1.27 4.64
C PRO A 62 -25.42 -2.69 5.23
N GLY A 63 -24.81 -3.69 4.59
CA GLY A 63 -24.75 -5.09 5.06
C GLY A 63 -23.57 -5.42 5.99
N GLY A 64 -22.76 -4.44 6.39
CA GLY A 64 -21.58 -4.64 7.24
C GLY A 64 -20.32 -5.10 6.50
N GLU A 65 -20.39 -5.26 5.17
CA GLU A 65 -19.21 -5.50 4.33
C GLU A 65 -18.30 -4.28 4.33
N LEU A 66 -16.99 -4.49 4.37
CA LEU A 66 -16.00 -3.42 4.29
C LEU A 66 -15.41 -3.38 2.89
N GLU A 67 -15.36 -2.19 2.29
CA GLU A 67 -14.64 -1.98 1.05
C GLU A 67 -13.23 -1.49 1.35
N VAL A 68 -12.24 -2.21 0.82
CA VAL A 68 -10.82 -1.96 1.09
C VAL A 68 -10.08 -1.84 -0.23
N LEU A 69 -9.30 -0.76 -0.37
CA LEU A 69 -8.32 -0.62 -1.44
C LEU A 69 -7.02 -1.25 -0.97
N LEU A 70 -6.57 -2.30 -1.66
CA LEU A 70 -5.23 -2.85 -1.52
C LEU A 70 -4.30 -2.19 -2.53
N VAL A 71 -3.12 -1.79 -2.07
CA VAL A 71 -2.04 -1.30 -2.92
C VAL A 71 -0.76 -2.08 -2.66
N ALA A 72 -0.02 -2.42 -3.71
CA ALA A 72 1.26 -3.10 -3.60
C ALA A 72 2.25 -2.63 -4.67
N ILE A 73 3.51 -2.53 -4.31
CA ILE A 73 4.62 -2.15 -5.19
C ILE A 73 5.84 -3.01 -4.84
N LYS A 74 6.60 -3.45 -5.85
CA LYS A 74 7.83 -4.20 -5.58
C LYS A 74 8.82 -3.38 -4.77
N ALA A 75 9.48 -4.02 -3.80
CA ALA A 75 10.40 -3.36 -2.89
C ALA A 75 11.58 -2.71 -3.63
N ASP A 76 12.06 -3.34 -4.71
CA ASP A 76 13.16 -2.82 -5.55
C ASP A 76 12.88 -1.43 -6.15
N ILE A 77 11.64 -1.16 -6.56
CA ILE A 77 11.21 0.15 -7.07
C ILE A 77 11.25 1.21 -5.96
N VAL A 78 10.77 0.85 -4.77
CA VAL A 78 10.75 1.75 -3.60
C VAL A 78 12.18 2.09 -3.16
N GLU A 79 13.04 1.08 -3.02
CA GLU A 79 14.46 1.25 -2.69
C GLU A 79 15.19 2.09 -3.75
N GLY A 80 14.85 1.91 -5.03
CA GLY A 80 15.36 2.73 -6.12
C GLY A 80 15.05 4.22 -5.93
N LEU A 81 13.83 4.56 -5.52
CA LEU A 81 13.42 5.94 -5.27
C LEU A 81 14.16 6.54 -4.07
N PHE A 82 14.26 5.80 -2.96
CA PHE A 82 14.98 6.26 -1.76
C PHE A 82 16.48 6.45 -2.03
N ARG A 83 17.11 5.57 -2.80
CA ARG A 83 18.53 5.74 -3.16
C ARG A 83 18.79 7.04 -3.94
N VAL A 84 17.85 7.45 -4.80
CA VAL A 84 17.97 8.71 -5.55
C VAL A 84 17.84 9.93 -4.63
N THR A 85 16.91 9.90 -3.66
CA THR A 85 16.77 11.00 -2.68
C THR A 85 17.97 11.10 -1.75
N GLU A 86 18.47 9.97 -1.26
CA GLU A 86 19.68 9.90 -0.41
C GLU A 86 20.89 10.48 -1.13
N THR A 87 21.09 10.14 -2.41
CA THR A 87 22.20 10.66 -3.23
C THR A 87 22.08 12.17 -3.45
N ALA A 88 20.87 12.71 -3.46
CA ALA A 88 20.59 14.13 -3.54
C ALA A 88 20.72 14.86 -2.19
N GLY A 89 20.97 14.15 -1.09
CA GLY A 89 21.07 14.71 0.27
C GLY A 89 19.73 15.14 0.86
N LEU A 90 18.63 14.57 0.34
CA LEU A 90 17.26 14.74 0.82
C LEU A 90 16.92 13.59 1.77
#